data_AF-A0A8T6YCT0-F1
#
_entry.id   AF-A0A8T6YCT0-F1
#
_cell.length_a   1.000
_cell.length_b   1.000
_cell.length_c   1.000
_cell.angle_alpha   90.00
_cell.angle_beta   90.00
_cell.angle_gamma   90.00
#
_symmetry.space_group_name_H-M   'P 1'
#
loop_
_entity.id
_entity.type
_entity.pdbx_description
1 polymer ?
#
loop_
_entity_poly.entity_id
_entity_poly.type
_entity_poly.pdbx_seq_one_letter_code
_entity_poly.pdbx_strand_id
1 'polypeptide(L)'
;MKLWMTLYAMIWIVLIEFLLAMTPGGPSALIYLHIILGIAIVGLAFYNFSEIRKTRVAGRVKRISQASLNISIMVAILGVLLFFDIGTTWIIPLINIPVYGLILFFHVFSSFAIITQAAAIAIAHDMWEDHEFEKETEPGVVPPMPHENAY
;
A
#
# COMPACT_ATOMS: atom_id res chain seq x y z
N MET A 1 -6.15 14.23 -11.18
CA MET A 1 -5.38 14.73 -10.01
C MET A 1 -3.91 14.72 -10.39
N LYS A 2 -3.05 15.50 -9.72
CA LYS A 2 -1.59 15.36 -9.92
C LYS A 2 -1.15 14.00 -9.37
N LEU A 3 -0.21 13.33 -10.03
CA LEU A 3 0.22 11.97 -9.68
C LEU A 3 0.75 11.90 -8.24
N TRP A 4 1.59 12.83 -7.81
CA TRP A 4 2.10 12.86 -6.43
C TRP A 4 0.95 12.85 -5.39
N MET A 5 -0.13 13.60 -5.63
CA MET A 5 -1.27 13.65 -4.72
C MET A 5 -1.92 12.28 -4.55
N THR A 6 -2.01 11.51 -5.63
CA THR A 6 -2.66 10.19 -5.61
C THR A 6 -1.76 9.11 -5.01
N LEU A 7 -0.44 9.26 -5.13
CA LEU A 7 0.55 8.43 -4.44
C LEU A 7 0.49 8.63 -2.93
N TYR A 8 0.52 9.88 -2.47
CA TYR A 8 0.40 10.18 -1.03
C TYR A 8 -1.00 9.87 -0.48
N ALA A 9 -2.07 10.09 -1.25
CA ALA A 9 -3.42 9.71 -0.84
C ALA A 9 -3.54 8.20 -0.56
N MET A 10 -2.88 7.36 -1.36
CA MET A 10 -2.87 5.91 -1.15
C MET A 10 -2.26 5.54 0.20
N ILE A 11 -1.18 6.20 0.63
CA ILE A 11 -0.57 5.96 1.95
C ILE A 11 -1.59 6.24 3.06
N TRP A 12 -2.22 7.42 3.02
CA TRP A 12 -3.16 7.84 4.06
C TRP A 12 -4.41 6.97 4.11
N ILE A 13 -4.97 6.61 2.96
CA ILE A 13 -6.17 5.76 2.90
C ILE A 13 -5.85 4.36 3.43
N VAL A 14 -4.72 3.76 3.04
CA VAL A 14 -4.32 2.45 3.56
C VAL A 14 -4.07 2.51 5.07
N LEU A 15 -3.47 3.59 5.59
CA LEU A 15 -3.29 3.79 7.03
C LEU A 15 -4.62 3.87 7.77
N ILE A 16 -5.56 4.67 7.27
CA ILE A 16 -6.91 4.81 7.86
C ILE A 16 -7.63 3.46 7.88
N GLU A 17 -7.56 2.71 6.78
CA GLU A 17 -8.16 1.39 6.67
C GLU A 17 -7.57 0.39 7.68
N PHE A 18 -6.25 0.45 7.90
CA PHE A 18 -5.58 -0.31 8.94
C PHE A 18 -6.08 0.03 10.34
N LEU A 19 -6.13 1.32 10.68
CA LEU A 19 -6.60 1.78 11.98
C LEU A 19 -8.06 1.38 12.22
N LEU A 20 -8.89 1.44 11.18
CA LEU A 20 -10.26 0.97 11.23
C LEU A 20 -10.33 -0.54 11.50
N ALA A 21 -9.53 -1.36 10.82
CA ALA A 21 -9.49 -2.81 11.03
C ALA A 21 -9.00 -3.20 12.43
N MET A 22 -8.23 -2.33 13.11
CA MET A 22 -7.75 -2.52 14.48
C MET A 22 -8.77 -2.16 15.58
N THR A 23 -10.06 -2.04 15.24
CA THR A 23 -11.14 -1.75 16.21
C THR A 23 -12.05 -2.97 16.47
N PRO A 24 -11.56 -4.02 17.15
CA PRO A 24 -12.36 -5.20 17.43
C PRO A 24 -13.58 -4.84 18.29
N GLY A 25 -14.75 -5.38 17.93
CA GLY A 25 -16.02 -5.11 18.63
C GLY A 25 -16.69 -3.79 18.27
N GLY A 26 -16.18 -3.07 17.26
CA GLY A 26 -16.84 -1.87 16.74
C GLY A 26 -18.19 -2.15 16.05
N PRO A 27 -18.97 -1.10 15.73
CA PRO A 27 -20.25 -1.25 15.04
C PRO A 27 -20.12 -1.98 13.69
N SER A 28 -21.15 -2.74 13.30
CA SER A 28 -21.18 -3.46 12.01
C SER A 28 -21.00 -2.53 10.80
N ALA A 29 -21.36 -1.25 10.93
CA ALA A 29 -21.10 -0.21 9.94
C ALA A 29 -19.62 -0.09 9.55
N LEU A 30 -18.69 -0.38 10.47
CA LEU A 30 -17.25 -0.31 10.19
C LEU A 30 -16.81 -1.38 9.19
N ILE A 31 -17.45 -2.54 9.15
CA ILE A 31 -17.13 -3.58 8.15
C ILE A 31 -17.45 -3.08 6.74
N TYR A 32 -18.60 -2.42 6.55
CA TYR A 32 -18.95 -1.87 5.24
C TYR A 32 -18.03 -0.72 4.84
N LEU A 33 -17.63 0.12 5.79
CA LEU A 33 -16.64 1.17 5.55
C LEU A 33 -15.27 0.59 5.17
N HIS A 34 -14.83 -0.49 5.85
CA HIS A 34 -13.62 -1.22 5.50
C HIS A 34 -13.66 -1.73 4.05
N ILE A 35 -14.77 -2.36 3.65
CA ILE A 35 -14.95 -2.86 2.28
C ILE A 35 -14.90 -1.73 1.24
N ILE A 36 -15.58 -0.62 1.51
CA ILE A 36 -15.60 0.54 0.61
C ILE A 36 -14.19 1.12 0.44
N LEU A 37 -13.45 1.28 1.55
CA LEU A 37 -12.08 1.76 1.51
C LEU A 37 -11.17 0.77 0.75
N GLY A 38 -11.33 -0.54 0.97
CA GLY A 38 -10.54 -1.55 0.27
C GLY A 38 -10.74 -1.52 -1.25
N ILE A 39 -11.97 -1.30 -1.71
CA ILE A 39 -12.27 -1.07 -3.14
C ILE A 39 -11.59 0.22 -3.63
N ALA A 40 -11.63 1.29 -2.84
CA ALA A 40 -10.97 2.54 -3.19
C ALA A 40 -9.43 2.38 -3.28
N ILE A 41 -8.81 1.58 -2.41
CA ILE A 41 -7.38 1.25 -2.48
C ILE A 41 -7.05 0.53 -3.77
N VAL A 42 -7.84 -0.46 -4.19
CA VAL A 42 -7.63 -1.16 -5.47
C VAL A 42 -7.72 -0.17 -6.64
N GLY A 43 -8.73 0.71 -6.64
CA GLY A 43 -8.88 1.76 -7.65
C GLY A 43 -7.70 2.73 -7.70
N LEU A 44 -7.22 3.17 -6.54
CA LEU A 44 -6.05 4.05 -6.43
C LEU A 44 -4.77 3.34 -6.85
N ALA A 45 -4.56 2.08 -6.48
CA ALA A 45 -3.42 1.29 -6.92
C ALA A 45 -3.39 1.16 -8.45
N PHE A 46 -4.56 0.92 -9.07
CA PHE A 46 -4.69 0.85 -10.52
C PHE A 46 -4.38 2.20 -11.18
N TYR A 47 -4.92 3.29 -10.65
CA TYR A 47 -4.67 4.65 -11.16
C TYR A 47 -3.17 4.99 -11.04
N ASN A 48 -2.59 4.81 -9.85
CA ASN A 48 -1.18 5.10 -9.58
C ASN A 48 -0.26 4.31 -10.51
N PHE A 49 -0.49 3.00 -10.69
CA PHE A 49 0.27 2.19 -11.64
C PHE A 49 0.12 2.67 -13.09
N SER A 50 -1.11 2.99 -13.48
CA SER A 50 -1.44 3.45 -14.84
C SER A 50 -0.78 4.78 -15.19
N GLU A 51 -0.64 5.69 -14.23
CA GLU A 51 0.03 6.97 -14.43
C GLU A 51 1.56 6.85 -14.31
N ILE A 52 2.08 6.17 -13.29
CA ILE A 52 3.52 5.94 -13.11
C ILE A 52 4.15 5.30 -14.35
N ARG A 53 3.47 4.31 -14.96
CA ARG A 53 4.06 3.62 -16.12
C ARG A 53 4.24 4.54 -17.33
N LYS A 54 3.48 5.65 -17.42
CA LYS A 54 3.56 6.67 -18.48
C LYS A 54 4.71 7.65 -18.25
N THR A 55 5.27 7.74 -17.05
CA THR A 55 6.39 8.66 -16.75
C THR A 55 7.74 8.06 -17.15
N ARG A 56 8.82 8.84 -17.03
CA ARG A 56 10.21 8.39 -17.24
C ARG A 56 10.90 7.92 -15.95
N VAL A 57 10.15 7.77 -14.85
CA VAL A 57 10.69 7.29 -13.57
C VAL A 57 11.36 5.92 -13.72
N ALA A 58 12.33 5.64 -12.85
CA ALA A 58 13.07 4.39 -12.83
C ALA A 58 12.15 3.16 -12.86
N GLY A 59 12.51 2.16 -13.68
CA GLY A 59 11.69 0.97 -13.88
C GLY A 59 11.40 0.17 -12.60
N ARG A 60 12.23 0.32 -11.55
CA ARG A 60 11.97 -0.26 -10.23
C ARG A 60 10.68 0.28 -9.62
N VAL A 61 10.43 1.59 -9.69
CA VAL A 61 9.21 2.22 -9.18
C VAL A 61 7.98 1.67 -9.91
N LYS A 62 8.07 1.49 -11.24
CA LYS A 62 7.00 0.89 -12.05
C LYS A 62 6.69 -0.55 -11.64
N ARG A 63 7.73 -1.37 -11.41
CA ARG A 63 7.55 -2.77 -10.96
C ARG A 63 6.96 -2.87 -9.57
N ILE A 64 7.40 -2.02 -8.63
CA ILE A 64 6.82 -1.98 -7.28
C ILE A 64 5.36 -1.53 -7.35
N SER A 65 5.04 -0.51 -8.16
CA SER A 65 3.66 -0.07 -8.37
C SER A 65 2.77 -1.16 -8.97
N GLN A 66 3.28 -1.93 -9.94
CA GLN A 66 2.57 -3.10 -10.46
C GLN A 66 2.37 -4.18 -9.38
N ALA A 67 3.39 -4.46 -8.58
CA ALA A 67 3.29 -5.41 -7.49
C ALA A 67 2.25 -4.96 -6.44
N SER A 68 2.21 -3.68 -6.10
CA SER A 68 1.20 -3.11 -5.19
C SER A 68 -0.22 -3.28 -5.72
N LEU A 69 -0.44 -3.10 -7.02
CA LEU A 69 -1.73 -3.38 -7.65
C LEU A 69 -2.10 -4.87 -7.57
N ASN A 70 -1.16 -5.76 -7.88
CA ASN A 70 -1.43 -7.20 -7.80
C ASN A 70 -1.74 -7.65 -6.37
N ILE A 71 -1.00 -7.12 -5.39
CA ILE A 71 -1.22 -7.41 -3.98
C ILE A 71 -2.56 -6.83 -3.51
N SER A 72 -2.95 -5.63 -3.94
CA SER A 72 -4.26 -5.07 -3.56
C SER A 72 -5.43 -5.89 -4.10
N ILE A 73 -5.34 -6.38 -5.32
CA ILE A 73 -6.33 -7.31 -5.89
C ILE A 73 -6.39 -8.61 -5.08
N MET A 74 -5.23 -9.19 -4.76
CA MET A 74 -5.18 -10.39 -3.92
C MET A 74 -5.80 -10.15 -2.54
N VAL A 75 -5.45 -9.04 -1.87
CA VAL A 75 -6.01 -8.66 -0.56
C VAL A 75 -7.52 -8.50 -0.64
N ALA A 76 -8.04 -7.88 -1.70
CA ALA A 76 -9.48 -7.76 -1.92
C ALA A 76 -10.15 -9.13 -2.06
N ILE A 77 -9.56 -10.06 -2.80
CA ILE A 77 -10.05 -11.45 -2.92
C ILE A 77 -10.06 -12.13 -1.54
N LEU A 78 -8.97 -12.04 -0.79
CA LEU A 78 -8.90 -12.60 0.57
C LEU A 78 -9.96 -11.96 1.49
N GLY A 79 -10.18 -10.65 1.38
CA GLY A 79 -11.20 -9.93 2.15
C GLY A 79 -12.62 -10.41 1.84
N VAL A 80 -12.93 -10.70 0.57
CA VAL A 80 -14.20 -11.32 0.17
C VAL A 80 -14.37 -12.70 0.80
N LEU A 81 -13.31 -13.53 0.80
CA LEU A 81 -13.36 -14.85 1.44
C LEU A 81 -13.62 -14.74 2.96
N LEU A 82 -12.98 -13.77 3.63
CA LEU A 82 -13.19 -13.51 5.06
C LEU A 82 -14.60 -13.02 5.35
N PHE A 83 -15.16 -12.14 4.51
CA PHE A 83 -16.50 -11.60 4.68
C PHE A 83 -17.59 -12.68 4.63
N PHE A 84 -17.37 -13.74 3.85
CA PHE A 84 -18.29 -14.89 3.75
C PHE A 84 -17.91 -16.05 4.69
N ASP A 85 -17.04 -15.83 5.67
CA ASP A 85 -16.59 -16.84 6.65
C ASP A 85 -16.03 -18.14 6.02
N ILE A 86 -15.42 -18.01 4.83
CA ILE A 86 -14.88 -19.16 4.10
C ILE A 86 -13.68 -19.74 4.85
N GLY A 87 -13.68 -21.07 5.01
CA GLY A 87 -12.58 -21.82 5.64
C GLY A 87 -12.64 -21.91 7.17
N THR A 88 -13.73 -21.46 7.80
CA THR A 88 -13.95 -21.59 9.26
C THR A 88 -14.10 -23.04 9.69
N THR A 89 -14.73 -23.87 8.84
CA THR A 89 -14.93 -25.31 9.08
C THR A 89 -13.85 -26.20 8.47
N TRP A 90 -12.93 -25.62 7.69
CA TRP A 90 -11.86 -26.35 7.01
C TRP A 90 -10.61 -26.33 7.87
N ILE A 91 -10.27 -27.46 8.47
CA ILE A 91 -9.08 -27.60 9.31
C ILE A 91 -7.94 -28.18 8.48
N ILE A 92 -6.74 -27.62 8.61
CA ILE A 92 -5.52 -28.18 8.02
C ILE A 92 -5.00 -29.28 8.95
N PRO A 93 -5.07 -30.57 8.57
CA PRO A 93 -4.81 -31.67 9.51
C PRO A 93 -3.39 -31.67 10.08
N LEU A 94 -2.41 -31.16 9.32
CA LEU A 94 -0.99 -31.18 9.71
C LEU A 94 -0.65 -30.20 10.85
N ILE A 95 -1.35 -29.07 10.94
CA ILE A 95 -1.01 -27.97 11.87
C ILE A 95 -2.18 -27.59 12.80
N ASN A 96 -3.35 -28.21 12.62
CA ASN A 96 -4.56 -28.00 13.41
C ASN A 96 -5.00 -26.52 13.51
N ILE A 97 -4.88 -25.78 12.39
CA ILE A 97 -5.32 -24.38 12.26
C ILE A 97 -6.44 -24.34 11.20
N PRO A 98 -7.51 -23.55 11.41
CA PRO A 98 -8.54 -23.34 10.40
C PRO A 98 -7.97 -22.58 9.20
N VAL A 99 -8.38 -22.94 7.99
CA VAL A 99 -8.00 -22.23 6.74
C VAL A 99 -8.35 -20.74 6.83
N TYR A 100 -9.46 -20.39 7.48
CA TYR A 100 -9.82 -19.00 7.78
C TYR A 100 -8.68 -18.23 8.45
N GLY A 101 -7.99 -18.83 9.43
CA GLY A 101 -6.88 -18.19 10.13
C GLY A 101 -5.70 -17.88 9.21
N LEU A 102 -5.41 -18.76 8.24
CA LEU A 102 -4.39 -18.49 7.23
C LEU A 102 -4.81 -17.38 6.26
N ILE A 103 -6.07 -17.39 5.80
CA ILE A 103 -6.60 -16.33 4.94
C ILE A 103 -6.49 -14.98 5.66
N LEU A 104 -6.90 -14.91 6.93
CA LEU A 104 -6.80 -13.72 7.76
C LEU A 104 -5.34 -13.25 7.90
N PHE A 105 -4.43 -14.17 8.21
CA PHE A 105 -3.01 -13.86 8.31
C PHE A 105 -2.46 -13.24 7.03
N PHE A 106 -2.69 -13.87 5.88
CA PHE A 106 -2.19 -13.37 4.60
C PHE A 106 -2.87 -12.07 4.18
N HIS A 107 -4.16 -11.88 4.50
CA HIS A 107 -4.86 -10.63 4.27
C HIS A 107 -4.18 -9.47 5.01
N VAL A 108 -3.97 -9.62 6.33
CA VAL A 108 -3.34 -8.59 7.17
C VAL A 108 -1.88 -8.35 6.77
N PHE A 109 -1.08 -9.41 6.60
CA PHE A 109 0.32 -9.31 6.21
C PHE A 109 0.49 -8.58 4.87
N SER A 110 -0.35 -8.91 3.90
CA SER A 110 -0.29 -8.30 2.57
C SER A 110 -0.76 -6.85 2.57
N SER A 111 -1.72 -6.49 3.43
CA SER A 111 -2.07 -5.08 3.66
C SER A 111 -0.87 -4.28 4.15
N PHE A 112 -0.03 -4.83 5.04
CA PHE A 112 1.18 -4.14 5.52
C PHE A 112 2.19 -3.95 4.39
N ALA A 113 2.28 -4.92 3.48
CA ALA A 113 3.09 -4.79 2.29
C ALA A 113 2.57 -3.67 1.36
N ILE A 114 1.26 -3.43 1.28
CA ILE A 114 0.69 -2.36 0.45
C ILE A 114 1.09 -0.98 0.97
N ILE A 115 0.96 -0.69 2.28
CA ILE A 115 1.30 0.64 2.81
C ILE A 115 2.80 0.95 2.68
N THR A 116 3.65 -0.05 2.93
CA THR A 116 5.11 0.11 2.79
C THR A 116 5.52 0.34 1.34
N GLN A 117 4.92 -0.38 0.39
CA GLN A 117 5.16 -0.15 -1.04
C GLN A 117 4.59 1.20 -1.51
N ALA A 118 3.40 1.60 -1.05
CA ALA A 118 2.82 2.90 -1.39
C ALA A 118 3.74 4.05 -0.95
N ALA A 119 4.27 3.99 0.27
CA ALA A 119 5.25 4.96 0.77
C ALA A 119 6.54 4.96 -0.06
N ALA A 120 7.09 3.78 -0.35
CA ALA A 120 8.31 3.66 -1.16
C ALA A 120 8.13 4.21 -2.58
N ILE A 121 6.97 3.98 -3.21
CA ILE A 121 6.65 4.50 -4.55
C ILE A 121 6.51 6.03 -4.51
N ALA A 122 5.75 6.55 -3.54
CA ALA A 122 5.51 7.99 -3.43
C ALA A 122 6.82 8.75 -3.25
N ILE A 123 7.64 8.34 -2.27
CA ILE A 123 8.94 8.94 -2.00
C ILE A 123 9.84 8.82 -3.23
N ALA A 124 10.02 7.62 -3.79
CA ALA A 124 10.92 7.44 -4.93
C ALA A 124 10.46 8.20 -6.19
N HIS A 125 9.16 8.45 -6.35
CA HIS A 125 8.64 9.32 -7.40
C HIS A 125 8.98 10.78 -7.13
N ASP A 126 8.77 11.26 -5.90
CA ASP A 126 9.09 12.62 -5.45
C ASP A 126 10.57 12.95 -5.66
N MET A 127 11.46 12.09 -5.16
CA MET A 127 12.92 12.24 -5.31
C MET A 127 13.35 12.27 -6.78
N TRP A 128 12.62 11.56 -7.66
CA TRP A 128 12.87 11.58 -9.09
C TRP A 128 12.34 12.87 -9.75
N GLU A 129 11.16 13.34 -9.36
CA GLU A 129 10.56 14.58 -9.86
C GLU A 129 11.40 15.81 -9.47
N ASP A 130 11.96 15.80 -8.27
CA ASP A 130 12.82 16.87 -7.74
C ASP A 130 14.29 16.71 -8.11
N HIS A 131 14.65 15.68 -8.89
CA HIS A 131 16.03 15.44 -9.32
C HIS A 131 17.02 15.35 -8.14
N GLU A 132 16.58 14.84 -6.99
CA GLU A 132 17.32 14.88 -5.71
C GLU A 132 18.71 14.22 -5.79
N PHE A 133 18.86 13.25 -6.70
CA PHE A 133 20.09 12.47 -6.88
C PHE A 133 20.97 12.91 -8.05
N GLU A 134 20.73 14.05 -8.68
CA GLU A 134 21.61 14.54 -9.75
C GLU A 134 22.97 15.04 -9.24
N LYS A 135 23.07 15.33 -7.93
CA LYS A 135 24.31 15.78 -7.28
C LYS A 135 24.72 14.76 -6.24
N GLU A 136 25.88 14.15 -6.45
CA GLU A 136 26.49 13.27 -5.46
C GLU A 136 27.28 14.09 -4.43
N THR A 137 27.31 13.61 -3.19
CA THR A 137 28.15 14.17 -2.13
C THR A 137 29.37 13.28 -1.93
N GLU A 138 30.49 13.88 -1.54
CA GLU A 138 31.71 13.12 -1.24
C GLU A 138 31.47 12.09 -0.12
N PRO A 139 32.03 10.87 -0.21
CA PRO A 139 31.90 9.86 0.83
C PRO A 139 32.31 10.39 2.21
N GLY A 140 31.43 10.24 3.20
CA GLY A 140 31.66 10.68 4.58
C GLY A 140 31.37 12.17 4.84
N VAL A 141 30.97 12.94 3.82
CA VAL A 141 30.59 14.35 3.98
C VAL A 141 29.08 14.47 4.09
N VAL A 142 28.60 15.03 5.20
CA VAL A 142 27.19 15.42 5.38
C VAL A 142 27.05 16.87 4.93
N PRO A 143 26.26 17.18 3.88
CA PRO A 143 26.02 18.54 3.46
C PRO A 143 25.41 19.38 4.59
N PRO A 144 25.75 20.67 4.69
CA PRO A 144 25.06 21.56 5.62
C PRO A 144 23.57 21.63 5.27
N MET A 145 22.71 21.75 6.30
CA MET A 145 21.28 21.96 6.10
C MET A 145 21.04 23.16 5.16
N PRO A 146 20.12 23.06 4.20
CA PRO A 146 19.79 24.20 3.33
C PRO A 146 19.34 25.39 4.20
N HIS A 147 19.99 26.54 4.04
CA HIS A 147 19.53 27.79 4.65
C HIS A 147 18.48 28.44 3.72
N GLU A 148 17.37 28.92 4.28
CA GLU A 148 16.14 29.44 3.65
C GLU A 148 16.29 30.51 2.53
N ASN A 149 17.50 30.97 2.19
CA ASN A 149 17.70 32.16 1.35
C ASN A 149 18.14 31.87 -0.09
N ALA A 150 17.82 30.71 -0.66
CA ALA A 150 18.11 30.39 -2.06
C ALA A 150 16.83 30.15 -2.88
N TYR A 151 16.05 31.21 -3.06
CA TYR A 151 15.08 31.37 -4.15
C TYR A 151 15.29 32.72 -4.82
#